data_AF-A0A969GJQ7-F1
#
_entry.id   AF-A0A969GJQ7-F1
#
_cell.length_a   1.000
_cell.length_b   1.000
_cell.length_c   1.000
_cell.angle_alpha   90.00
_cell.angle_beta   90.00
_cell.angle_gamma   90.00
#
_symmetry.space_group_name_H-M   'P 1'
#
loop_
_entity.id
_entity.type
_entity.pdbx_description
1 polymer ?
#
loop_
_entity_poly.entity_id
_entity_poly.type
_entity_poly.pdbx_seq_one_letter_code
_entity_poly.pdbx_strand_id
1 'polypeptide(L)'
;MLKQAGIETSFSQPPDIGTRLNAGDFECGLFGHNGSMSGDIYRTLLLYTTGSIGGGGNFPQYSNPDFDAIVEEMATATSDEQVRALEREAMAIWLRDLPEVPLLQFYNRTGNNGHYWTNWPSTTTDPYMNGIWMHTGFPYTMMQLQATDAP
;
A
#
# COMPACT_ATOMS: atom_id res chain seq x y z
N MET A 1 -16.60 18.74 -3.71
CA MET A 1 -16.87 17.80 -4.81
C MET A 1 -18.10 16.95 -4.52
N LEU A 2 -18.09 16.02 -3.55
CA LEU A 2 -19.27 15.16 -3.26
C LEU A 2 -20.56 15.96 -2.98
N LYS A 3 -20.52 16.95 -2.08
CA LYS A 3 -21.67 17.86 -1.84
C LYS A 3 -22.13 18.63 -3.08
N GLN A 4 -21.19 19.05 -3.93
CA GLN A 4 -21.52 19.76 -5.17
C GLN A 4 -22.22 18.85 -6.18
N ALA A 5 -21.96 17.54 -6.10
CA ALA A 5 -22.65 16.51 -6.87
C ALA A 5 -23.94 16.01 -6.20
N GLY A 6 -24.38 16.64 -5.09
CA GLY A 6 -25.61 16.27 -4.38
C GLY A 6 -25.46 15.08 -3.41
N ILE A 7 -24.23 14.64 -3.10
CA ILE A 7 -23.98 13.60 -2.11
C ILE A 7 -23.70 14.26 -0.76
N GLU A 8 -24.60 14.05 0.21
CA GLU A 8 -24.44 14.54 1.57
C GLU A 8 -23.26 13.86 2.27
N THR A 9 -22.34 14.66 2.81
CA THR A 9 -21.14 14.15 3.49
C THR A 9 -20.74 15.01 4.69
N SER A 10 -20.07 14.39 5.65
CA SER A 10 -19.39 15.06 6.76
C SER A 10 -17.96 14.51 6.88
N PHE A 11 -17.11 15.20 7.63
CA PHE A 11 -15.73 14.77 7.85
C PHE A 11 -15.53 14.42 9.32
N SER A 12 -14.84 13.31 9.58
CA SER A 12 -14.43 12.88 10.92
C SER A 12 -13.06 12.21 10.86
N GLN A 13 -12.31 12.29 11.97
CA GLN A 13 -11.04 11.59 12.17
C GLN A 13 -11.06 10.91 13.54
N PRO A 14 -11.80 9.80 13.68
CA PRO A 14 -11.93 9.14 14.94
C PRO A 14 -10.59 8.48 15.35
N PRO A 15 -10.23 8.49 16.64
CA PRO A 15 -8.94 7.93 17.11
C PRO A 15 -8.85 6.40 16.92
N ASP A 16 -9.99 5.73 16.78
CA ASP A 16 -10.14 4.28 16.58
C ASP A 16 -10.31 3.89 15.10
N ILE A 17 -9.94 4.76 14.14
CA ILE A 17 -10.14 4.51 12.71
C ILE A 17 -9.57 3.17 12.22
N GLY A 18 -8.42 2.74 12.75
CA GLY A 18 -7.81 1.45 12.38
C GLY A 18 -8.69 0.25 12.76
N THR A 19 -9.36 0.30 13.91
CA THR A 19 -10.31 -0.74 14.33
C THR A 19 -11.54 -0.74 13.44
N ARG A 20 -12.09 0.46 13.15
CA ARG A 20 -13.26 0.62 12.30
C ARG A 20 -13.02 0.13 10.88
N LEU A 21 -11.88 0.47 10.27
CA LEU A 21 -11.52 0.01 8.93
C LEU A 21 -11.40 -1.51 8.85
N ASN A 22 -10.77 -2.16 9.84
CA ASN A 22 -10.67 -3.62 9.87
C ASN A 22 -12.02 -4.32 10.09
N ALA A 23 -12.93 -3.69 10.83
CA ALA A 23 -14.30 -4.18 11.00
C ALA A 23 -15.23 -3.81 9.82
N GLY A 24 -14.76 -2.98 8.89
CA GLY A 24 -15.57 -2.35 7.86
C GLY A 24 -16.71 -1.46 8.39
N ASP A 25 -16.53 -0.89 9.57
CA ASP A 25 -17.45 0.08 10.20
C ASP A 25 -17.22 1.49 9.67
N PHE A 26 -17.49 1.69 8.38
CA PHE A 26 -17.41 2.99 7.71
C PHE A 26 -18.31 3.03 6.46
N GLU A 27 -18.81 4.22 6.12
CA GLU A 27 -19.52 4.45 4.85
C GLU A 27 -18.54 4.81 3.73
N CYS A 28 -17.60 5.72 4.02
CA CYS A 28 -16.53 6.12 3.12
C CYS A 28 -15.26 6.39 3.95
N GLY A 29 -14.18 5.71 3.60
CA GLY A 29 -12.87 5.87 4.23
C GLY A 29 -11.85 6.45 3.26
N LEU A 30 -11.02 7.38 3.73
CA LEU A 30 -9.78 7.74 3.04
C LEU A 30 -8.61 7.16 3.84
N PHE A 31 -8.00 6.11 3.31
CA PHE A 31 -6.88 5.45 3.96
C PHE A 31 -5.88 4.94 2.92
N GLY A 32 -4.60 4.86 3.32
CA GLY A 32 -3.57 4.27 2.49
C GLY A 32 -3.34 2.81 2.86
N HIS A 33 -3.03 1.98 1.87
CA HIS A 33 -2.61 0.61 2.10
C HIS A 33 -1.29 0.30 1.41
N ASN A 34 -0.71 -0.83 1.78
CA ASN A 34 0.61 -1.30 1.41
C ASN A 34 0.72 -1.91 0.00
N GLY A 35 -0.33 -1.75 -0.83
CA GLY A 35 -0.30 -2.09 -2.25
C GLY A 35 0.89 -1.46 -2.99
N SER A 36 1.43 -2.17 -3.97
CA SER A 36 2.57 -1.77 -4.81
C SER A 36 3.94 -1.62 -4.11
N MET A 37 4.07 -1.84 -2.81
CA MET A 37 5.36 -1.61 -2.11
C MET A 37 6.47 -2.61 -2.48
N SER A 38 6.13 -3.86 -2.80
CA SER A 38 7.11 -4.90 -3.13
C SER A 38 7.58 -4.89 -4.59
N GLY A 39 6.93 -4.10 -5.46
CA GLY A 39 7.09 -4.24 -6.92
C GLY A 39 6.50 -5.54 -7.50
N ASP A 40 5.87 -6.35 -6.64
CA ASP A 40 5.21 -7.60 -7.02
C ASP A 40 3.69 -7.37 -7.05
N ILE A 41 3.11 -7.51 -8.24
CA ILE A 41 1.68 -7.30 -8.48
C ILE A 41 0.82 -8.31 -7.72
N TYR A 42 1.29 -9.54 -7.56
CA TYR A 42 0.56 -10.58 -6.83
C TYR A 42 0.25 -10.13 -5.40
N ARG A 43 1.23 -9.54 -4.71
CA ARG A 43 1.02 -9.01 -3.35
C ARG A 43 0.00 -7.89 -3.27
N THR A 44 -0.15 -7.10 -4.35
CA THR A 44 -1.16 -6.04 -4.41
C THR A 44 -2.54 -6.64 -4.62
N LEU A 45 -2.67 -7.58 -5.56
CA LEU A 45 -3.95 -8.25 -5.84
C LEU A 45 -4.41 -9.12 -4.68
N LEU A 46 -3.48 -9.77 -3.97
CA LEU A 46 -3.77 -10.57 -2.77
C LEU A 46 -4.54 -9.78 -1.72
N LEU A 47 -4.29 -8.47 -1.58
CA LEU A 47 -5.01 -7.60 -0.64
C LEU A 47 -6.52 -7.61 -0.85
N TYR A 48 -7.00 -7.83 -2.08
CA TYR A 48 -8.42 -7.81 -2.41
C TYR A 48 -9.04 -9.21 -2.46
N THR A 49 -8.30 -10.24 -2.04
CA THR A 49 -8.89 -11.58 -1.92
C THR A 49 -9.82 -11.65 -0.72
N THR A 50 -10.85 -12.51 -0.81
CA THR A 50 -11.80 -12.74 0.29
C THR A 50 -11.09 -13.18 1.58
N GLY A 51 -10.05 -14.01 1.46
CA GLY A 51 -9.25 -14.47 2.60
C GLY A 51 -8.46 -13.37 3.32
N SER A 52 -8.31 -12.19 2.71
CA SER A 52 -7.59 -11.05 3.29
C SER A 52 -8.48 -10.09 4.08
N ILE A 53 -9.79 -10.35 4.16
CA ILE A 53 -10.72 -9.56 4.99
C ILE A 53 -10.30 -9.65 6.46
N GLY A 54 -10.21 -8.49 7.12
CA GLY A 54 -9.72 -8.37 8.50
C GLY A 54 -8.19 -8.54 8.65
N GLY A 55 -7.45 -8.78 7.57
CA GLY A 55 -6.00 -8.95 7.55
C GLY A 55 -5.18 -7.65 7.44
N GLY A 56 -5.83 -6.49 7.56
CA GLY A 56 -5.13 -5.19 7.48
C GLY A 56 -4.88 -4.67 6.06
N GLY A 57 -5.74 -4.99 5.10
CA GLY A 57 -5.64 -4.51 3.72
C GLY A 57 -6.97 -4.40 2.99
N ASN A 58 -7.80 -5.46 3.01
CA ASN A 58 -9.12 -5.49 2.39
C ASN A 58 -10.18 -4.73 3.23
N PHE A 59 -9.96 -3.44 3.47
CA PHE A 59 -10.86 -2.62 4.28
C PHE A 59 -12.29 -2.52 3.71
N PRO A 60 -12.50 -2.47 2.38
CA PRO A 60 -13.85 -2.48 1.79
C PRO A 60 -14.62 -3.79 1.97
N GLN A 61 -14.01 -4.82 2.57
CA GLN A 61 -14.57 -6.18 2.68
C GLN A 61 -14.94 -6.77 1.31
N TYR A 62 -14.15 -6.45 0.28
CA TYR A 62 -14.41 -6.92 -1.07
C TYR A 62 -14.24 -8.45 -1.15
N SER A 63 -15.15 -9.11 -1.85
CA SER A 63 -15.15 -10.55 -2.06
C SER A 63 -15.66 -10.84 -3.46
N ASN A 64 -14.88 -11.59 -4.23
CA ASN A 64 -15.27 -12.05 -5.55
C ASN A 64 -14.56 -13.39 -5.84
N PRO A 65 -15.31 -14.51 -5.99
CA PRO A 65 -14.71 -15.83 -6.16
C PRO A 65 -13.93 -15.97 -7.47
N ASP A 66 -14.32 -15.26 -8.53
CA ASP A 66 -13.60 -15.29 -9.81
C ASP A 66 -12.25 -14.56 -9.67
N PHE A 67 -12.25 -13.42 -8.96
CA PHE A 67 -11.01 -12.70 -8.63
C PHE A 67 -10.09 -13.56 -7.75
N ASP A 68 -10.64 -14.19 -6.71
CA ASP A 68 -9.89 -15.07 -5.81
C ASP A 68 -9.20 -16.21 -6.57
N ALA A 69 -9.92 -16.87 -7.49
CA ALA A 69 -9.38 -17.96 -8.29
C ALA A 69 -8.21 -17.52 -9.19
N ILE A 70 -8.30 -16.33 -9.81
CA ILE A 70 -7.21 -15.79 -10.64
C ILE A 70 -5.97 -15.49 -9.79
N VAL A 71 -6.16 -14.90 -8.60
CA VAL A 71 -5.04 -14.60 -7.69
C VAL A 71 -4.40 -15.88 -7.14
N GLU A 72 -5.21 -16.91 -6.83
CA GLU A 72 -4.70 -18.23 -6.44
C GLU A 72 -3.88 -18.88 -7.55
N GLU A 73 -4.34 -18.81 -8.81
CA GLU A 73 -3.56 -19.31 -9.96
C GLU A 73 -2.24 -18.54 -10.10
N MET A 74 -2.28 -17.20 -9.97
CA MET A 74 -1.10 -16.34 -10.06
C MET A 74 -0.03 -16.70 -9.04
N ALA A 75 -0.40 -17.17 -7.85
CA ALA A 75 0.55 -17.61 -6.82
C ALA A 75 1.45 -18.77 -7.28
N THR A 76 1.04 -19.51 -8.30
CA THR A 76 1.77 -20.66 -8.86
C THR A 76 2.40 -20.37 -10.23
N ALA A 77 2.24 -19.15 -10.75
CA ALA A 77 2.77 -18.77 -12.04
C ALA A 77 4.30 -18.84 -12.06
N THR A 78 4.86 -19.37 -13.15
CA THR A 78 6.31 -19.63 -13.28
C THR A 78 7.00 -18.75 -14.33
N SER A 79 6.24 -17.89 -15.00
CA SER A 79 6.74 -16.96 -16.03
C SER A 79 6.09 -15.59 -15.90
N ASP A 80 6.83 -14.56 -16.29
CA ASP A 80 6.33 -13.18 -16.32
C ASP A 80 5.14 -13.03 -17.27
N GLU A 81 5.13 -13.76 -18.39
CA GLU A 81 4.03 -13.73 -19.36
C GLU A 81 2.72 -14.23 -18.73
N GLN A 82 2.79 -15.31 -17.94
CA GLN A 82 1.63 -15.85 -17.22
C GLN A 82 1.16 -14.87 -16.15
N VAL A 83 2.06 -14.30 -15.35
CA VAL A 83 1.72 -13.28 -14.34
C VAL A 83 1.01 -12.09 -14.99
N ARG A 84 1.53 -11.57 -16.10
CA ARG A 84 0.91 -10.44 -16.83
C ARG A 84 -0.45 -10.78 -17.43
N ALA A 85 -0.68 -12.03 -17.84
CA ALA A 85 -1.98 -12.46 -18.33
C ALA A 85 -3.03 -12.46 -17.22
N LEU A 86 -2.70 -13.12 -16.10
CA LEU A 86 -3.55 -13.19 -14.91
C LEU A 86 -3.78 -11.82 -14.28
N GLU A 87 -2.76 -10.94 -14.28
CA GLU A 87 -2.88 -9.55 -13.85
C GLU A 87 -3.96 -8.81 -14.63
N ARG A 88 -3.98 -8.94 -15.96
CA ARG A 88 -4.99 -8.27 -16.80
C ARG A 88 -6.40 -8.77 -16.50
N GLU A 89 -6.55 -10.07 -16.27
CA GLU A 89 -7.85 -10.68 -15.94
C GLU A 89 -8.34 -10.22 -14.56
N ALA A 90 -7.48 -10.27 -13.55
CA ALA A 90 -7.77 -9.78 -12.20
C ALA A 90 -8.12 -8.28 -12.21
N MET A 91 -7.33 -7.46 -12.91
CA MET A 91 -7.56 -6.03 -12.99
C MET A 91 -8.83 -5.68 -13.79
N ALA A 92 -9.23 -6.48 -14.78
CA ALA A 92 -10.49 -6.28 -15.47
C ALA A 92 -11.69 -6.44 -14.53
N ILE A 93 -11.65 -7.44 -13.64
CA ILE A 93 -12.66 -7.62 -12.59
C ILE A 93 -12.59 -6.45 -11.60
N TRP A 94 -11.40 -6.13 -11.10
CA TRP A 94 -11.20 -5.09 -10.11
C TRP A 94 -11.67 -3.71 -10.59
N LEU A 95 -11.39 -3.34 -11.85
CA LEU A 95 -11.82 -2.06 -12.44
C LEU A 95 -13.34 -2.01 -12.66
N ARG A 96 -13.97 -3.16 -12.93
CA ARG A 96 -15.42 -3.26 -13.07
C ARG A 96 -16.12 -3.12 -11.72
N ASP A 97 -15.59 -3.78 -10.70
CA ASP A 97 -16.21 -3.86 -9.38
C ASP A 97 -15.85 -2.65 -8.50
N LEU A 98 -14.72 -1.99 -8.80
CA LEU A 98 -14.19 -0.78 -8.17
C LEU A 98 -14.31 -0.81 -6.64
N PRO A 99 -13.71 -1.81 -5.96
CA PRO A 99 -13.85 -1.96 -4.51
C PRO A 99 -13.29 -0.76 -3.73
N GLU A 100 -12.38 -0.02 -4.34
CA GLU A 100 -11.88 1.27 -3.86
C GLU A 100 -11.55 2.19 -5.03
N VAL A 101 -11.39 3.48 -4.73
CA VAL A 101 -11.05 4.49 -5.73
C VAL A 101 -9.63 5.00 -5.48
N PRO A 102 -8.65 4.68 -6.34
CA PRO A 102 -7.29 5.20 -6.20
C PRO A 102 -7.27 6.71 -6.44
N LEU A 103 -6.84 7.48 -5.44
CA LEU A 103 -6.78 8.95 -5.53
C LEU A 103 -5.36 9.47 -5.74
N LEU A 104 -4.38 8.89 -5.05
CA LEU A 104 -2.99 9.32 -5.11
C LEU A 104 -2.05 8.16 -4.81
N GLN A 105 -0.90 8.17 -5.47
CA GLN A 105 0.25 7.37 -5.05
C GLN A 105 1.00 8.13 -3.96
N PHE A 106 1.03 7.58 -2.75
CA PHE A 106 1.74 8.23 -1.65
C PHE A 106 3.23 7.96 -1.74
N TYR A 107 4.01 9.02 -1.96
CA TYR A 107 5.46 8.94 -1.85
C TYR A 107 5.90 9.14 -0.40
N ASN A 108 6.59 8.13 0.12
CA ASN A 108 7.25 8.22 1.42
C ASN A 108 8.38 9.25 1.34
N ARG A 109 8.26 10.28 2.18
CA ARG A 109 9.16 11.43 2.22
C ARG A 109 9.73 11.51 3.63
N THR A 110 10.92 10.95 3.82
CA THR A 110 11.60 11.00 5.11
C THR A 110 12.37 12.30 5.25
N GLY A 111 12.08 13.06 6.31
CA GLY A 111 12.90 14.21 6.69
C GLY A 111 14.16 13.74 7.40
N ASN A 112 15.32 13.95 6.78
CA ASN A 112 16.61 13.56 7.35
C ASN A 112 17.33 14.79 7.91
N ASN A 113 17.85 14.67 9.13
CA ASN A 113 18.66 15.71 9.75
C ASN A 113 20.15 15.38 9.54
N GLY A 114 20.85 16.26 8.83
CA GLY A 114 22.29 16.17 8.58
C GLY A 114 23.18 16.70 9.70
N HIS A 115 22.63 17.16 10.82
CA HIS A 115 23.40 17.83 11.87
C HIS A 115 24.33 16.87 12.62
N TYR A 116 23.83 15.71 13.08
CA TYR A 116 24.63 14.72 13.81
C TYR A 116 24.98 13.48 12.96
N TRP A 117 24.22 13.23 11.91
CA TRP A 117 24.29 12.00 11.12
C TRP A 117 24.26 12.31 9.62
N THR A 118 25.18 11.71 8.88
CA THR A 118 25.24 11.73 7.41
C THR A 118 25.02 10.33 6.86
N ASN A 119 25.19 10.19 5.53
CA ASN A 119 24.99 8.96 4.79
C ASN A 119 23.57 8.39 4.92
N TRP A 120 22.55 9.26 4.93
CA TRP A 120 21.16 8.83 4.81
C TRP A 120 20.89 8.26 3.41
N PRO A 121 19.98 7.26 3.26
CA PRO A 121 19.69 6.67 1.97
C PRO A 121 19.05 7.71 1.05
N SER A 122 19.56 7.82 -0.17
CA SER A 122 19.16 8.84 -1.12
C SER A 122 19.38 8.40 -2.55
N THR A 123 18.40 8.65 -3.42
CA THR A 123 18.51 8.37 -4.86
C THR A 123 19.57 9.20 -5.57
N THR A 124 20.03 10.29 -4.95
CA THR A 124 21.04 11.19 -5.53
C THR A 124 22.47 10.85 -5.12
N THR A 125 22.67 10.05 -4.07
CA THR A 125 24.00 9.68 -3.56
C THR A 125 24.16 8.17 -3.49
N ASP A 126 23.46 7.52 -2.58
CA ASP A 126 23.48 6.07 -2.39
C ASP A 126 22.08 5.56 -1.99
N PRO A 127 21.37 4.84 -2.89
CA PRO A 127 20.06 4.29 -2.62
C PRO A 127 20.14 2.92 -1.93
N TYR A 128 21.06 2.72 -0.98
CA TYR A 128 21.25 1.45 -0.27
C TYR A 128 20.00 0.95 0.47
N MET A 129 18.97 1.79 0.66
CA MET A 129 17.68 1.41 1.21
C MET A 129 16.51 2.14 0.54
N ASN A 130 15.33 1.51 0.55
CA ASN A 130 14.10 2.05 -0.03
C ASN A 130 13.58 3.29 0.75
N GLY A 131 12.65 4.05 0.17
CA GLY A 131 12.08 5.25 0.81
C GLY A 131 11.19 5.02 2.05
N ILE A 132 10.94 3.76 2.43
CA ILE A 132 10.20 3.36 3.64
C ILE A 132 11.12 2.74 4.69
N TRP A 133 12.40 3.07 4.63
CA TRP A 133 13.44 2.49 5.49
C TRP A 133 13.09 2.56 6.98
N MET A 134 12.36 3.59 7.44
CA MET A 134 11.83 3.67 8.82
C MET A 134 10.98 2.45 9.24
N HIS A 135 10.29 1.82 8.28
CA HIS A 135 9.37 0.72 8.50
C HIS A 135 9.97 -0.66 8.16
N THR A 136 10.86 -0.74 7.16
CA THR A 136 11.31 -2.03 6.61
C THR A 136 12.80 -2.30 6.73
N GLY A 137 13.61 -1.29 7.07
CA GLY A 137 15.06 -1.37 6.98
C GLY A 137 15.80 -0.44 7.94
N PHE A 138 15.14 -0.01 9.01
CA PHE A 138 15.70 1.02 9.89
C PHE A 138 16.97 0.54 10.59
N PRO A 139 17.05 -0.71 11.10
CA PRO A 139 18.30 -1.24 11.66
C PRO A 139 19.45 -1.23 10.65
N TYR A 140 19.19 -1.59 9.39
CA TYR A 140 20.21 -1.52 8.35
C TYR A 140 20.63 -0.09 8.06
N THR A 141 19.66 0.84 8.02
CA THR A 141 19.93 2.26 7.83
C THR A 141 20.84 2.81 8.92
N MET A 142 20.56 2.48 10.19
CA MET A 142 21.39 2.89 11.32
C MET A 142 22.83 2.39 11.23
N MET A 143 23.07 1.19 10.69
CA MET A 143 24.42 0.67 10.49
C MET A 143 25.21 1.41 9.40
N GLN A 144 24.51 2.10 8.49
CA GLN A 144 25.14 2.88 7.42
C GLN A 144 25.34 4.35 7.80
N LEU A 145 24.63 4.86 8.82
CA LEU A 145 24.78 6.25 9.24
C LEU A 145 26.21 6.52 9.73
N GLN A 146 26.70 7.70 9.39
CA GLN A 146 28.02 8.16 9.80
C GLN A 146 27.86 9.37 10.72
N ALA A 147 28.59 9.39 11.83
CA ALA A 147 28.61 10.55 12.71
C ALA A 147 29.30 11.72 12.01
N THR A 148 28.78 12.92 12.22
CA THR A 148 29.46 14.18 11.89
C THR A 148 30.38 14.62 13.02
N ASP A 149 31.23 15.63 12.77
CA ASP A 149 31.99 16.34 13.80
C ASP A 149 31.18 17.43 14.53
N ALA A 150 29.84 17.34 14.53
CA ALA A 150 28.99 18.35 15.16
C ALA A 150 29.16 18.38 16.70
N PRO A 151 29.12 19.59 17.30
CA PRO A 151 29.36 19.82 18.72
C PRO A 151 28.24 19.33 19.64
#